data_AF-A0A0N4YJJ2-F1
#
_entry.id   AF-A0A0N4YJJ2-F1
#
_cell.length_a   1.000
_cell.length_b   1.000
_cell.length_c   1.000
_cell.angle_alpha   90.00
_cell.angle_beta   90.00
_cell.angle_gamma   90.00
#
_symmetry.space_group_name_H-M   'P 1'
#
loop_
_entity.id
_entity.type
_entity.pdbx_description
1 polymer ?
#
loop_
_entity_poly.entity_id
_entity_poly.type
_entity_poly.pdbx_seq_one_letter_code
_entity_poly.pdbx_strand_id
1 'polypeptide(L)'
;MIQMLYLQLFAVLVALPFSDGAVLNGLKCEYEPGSQFCRHLLAAYRQNRDTLLRKFPEKFDYAMYKLRNANGGIHMVLSETEKSGLLWRLRLVLNSENNALVAVLKECNNSVIESTCSTIFQGIFSASEDLVEAIIEVAEGEKKDRINGLFQAFGREQNNTGKFQEFLNNTLKALE
;
A
#
# COMPACT_ATOMS: atom_id res chain seq x y z
N MET A 1 -64.53 -5.43 2.67
CA MET A 1 -63.63 -4.80 3.67
C MET A 1 -62.73 -5.91 4.16
N ILE A 2 -61.46 -6.00 3.83
CA ILE A 2 -60.40 -5.01 4.10
C ILE A 2 -59.43 -5.05 2.91
N GLN A 3 -59.23 -3.89 2.30
CA GLN A 3 -58.28 -3.61 1.23
C GLN A 3 -57.33 -2.54 1.77
N MET A 4 -56.06 -2.61 1.36
CA MET A 4 -55.00 -1.61 1.60
C MET A 4 -54.42 -1.55 3.02
N LEU A 5 -53.21 -2.09 3.19
CA LEU A 5 -52.16 -1.58 4.08
C LEU A 5 -50.85 -2.40 3.90
N TYR A 6 -50.28 -2.41 2.70
CA TYR A 6 -48.91 -2.90 2.49
C TYR A 6 -48.24 -2.08 1.38
N LEU A 7 -48.05 -0.78 1.64
CA LEU A 7 -47.28 0.07 0.74
C LEU A 7 -46.71 1.25 1.52
N GLN A 8 -45.63 1.00 2.27
CA GLN A 8 -44.68 2.00 2.78
C GLN A 8 -43.69 1.30 3.71
N LEU A 9 -42.56 0.78 3.20
CA LEU A 9 -41.33 0.53 3.99
C LEU A 9 -40.20 -0.11 3.14
N PHE A 10 -39.85 0.45 1.97
CA PHE A 10 -38.60 0.09 1.29
C PHE A 10 -37.94 1.29 0.60
N ALA A 11 -37.93 2.43 1.28
CA ALA A 11 -37.15 3.59 0.86
C ALA A 11 -36.38 4.15 2.06
N VAL A 12 -35.61 3.30 2.75
CA VAL A 12 -34.46 3.81 3.50
C VAL A 12 -33.29 3.72 2.54
N LEU A 13 -33.12 4.78 1.73
CA LEU A 13 -31.82 5.11 1.16
C LEU A 13 -30.86 5.18 2.34
N VAL A 14 -30.00 4.17 2.48
CA VAL A 14 -28.80 4.33 3.29
C VAL A 14 -27.87 5.22 2.49
N ALA A 15 -28.10 6.53 2.54
CA ALA A 15 -27.05 7.50 2.30
C ALA A 15 -26.09 7.37 3.48
N LEU A 16 -25.18 6.39 3.42
CA LEU A 16 -23.98 6.46 4.23
C LEU A 16 -23.19 7.64 3.66
N PRO A 17 -22.96 8.72 4.42
CA PRO A 17 -21.93 9.66 4.03
C PRO A 17 -20.62 8.88 4.11
N PHE A 18 -20.10 8.43 2.97
CA PHE A 18 -18.70 8.03 2.84
C PHE A 18 -17.83 9.29 2.92
N SER A 19 -17.87 9.98 4.06
CA SER A 19 -16.97 11.09 4.37
C SER A 19 -16.15 10.74 5.62
N ASP A 20 -15.73 9.49 5.73
CA ASP A 20 -14.66 9.13 6.66
C ASP A 20 -13.37 9.17 5.86
N GLY A 21 -12.82 10.38 5.72
CA GLY A 21 -11.40 10.51 5.44
C GLY A 21 -10.68 9.61 6.45
N ALA A 22 -10.00 8.58 5.98
CA ALA A 22 -9.45 7.58 6.89
C ALA A 22 -8.43 8.29 7.81
N VAL A 23 -8.72 8.32 9.11
CA VAL A 23 -7.86 8.95 10.12
C VAL A 23 -7.10 7.87 10.87
N LEU A 24 -5.78 8.00 10.95
CA LEU A 24 -4.91 7.15 11.75
C LEU A 24 -4.17 7.98 12.80
N ASN A 25 -4.55 7.93 14.07
CA ASN A 25 -3.83 8.63 15.15
C ASN A 25 -3.54 10.11 14.83
N GLY A 26 -4.46 10.80 14.16
CA GLY A 26 -4.27 12.20 13.72
C GLY A 26 -3.62 12.38 12.34
N LEU A 27 -3.14 11.31 11.68
CA LEU A 27 -2.83 11.35 10.25
C LEU A 27 -4.12 11.30 9.45
N LYS A 28 -4.38 12.36 8.71
CA LYS A 28 -5.47 12.46 7.72
C LYS A 28 -4.85 12.42 6.33
N CYS A 29 -5.49 11.69 5.43
CA CYS A 29 -5.19 11.77 4.01
C CYS A 29 -5.93 12.98 3.43
N GLU A 30 -5.19 13.97 2.95
CA GLU A 30 -5.76 15.24 2.49
C GLU A 30 -6.24 15.22 1.03
N TYR A 31 -6.02 14.11 0.31
CA TYR A 31 -6.50 13.91 -1.05
C TYR A 31 -7.98 13.44 -1.07
N GLU A 32 -8.89 14.39 -1.28
CA GLU A 32 -10.35 14.21 -1.20
C GLU A 32 -11.01 13.28 -2.26
N PRO A 33 -10.53 13.15 -3.52
CA PRO A 33 -11.17 12.27 -4.50
C PRO A 33 -11.05 10.76 -4.20
N GLY A 34 -10.18 10.34 -3.26
CA GLY A 34 -9.68 8.97 -3.21
C GLY A 34 -9.90 8.26 -1.87
N SER A 35 -11.13 7.90 -1.53
CA SER A 35 -11.40 7.12 -0.30
C SER A 35 -10.65 5.78 -0.29
N GLN A 36 -10.50 5.12 -1.44
CA GLN A 36 -9.70 3.89 -1.58
C GLN A 36 -8.20 4.17 -1.60
N PHE A 37 -7.75 5.16 -2.38
CA PHE A 37 -6.35 5.62 -2.37
C PHE A 37 -5.84 5.85 -0.94
N CYS A 38 -6.58 6.65 -0.17
CA CYS A 38 -6.24 6.97 1.21
C CYS A 38 -6.25 5.74 2.13
N ARG A 39 -7.20 4.83 1.93
CA ARG A 39 -7.30 3.58 2.70
C ARG A 39 -6.06 2.71 2.50
N HIS A 40 -5.69 2.47 1.24
CA HIS A 40 -4.50 1.70 0.90
C HIS A 40 -3.23 2.38 1.41
N LEU A 41 -3.09 3.70 1.22
CA LEU A 41 -1.92 4.44 1.65
C LEU A 41 -1.74 4.42 3.19
N LEU A 42 -2.83 4.50 3.96
CA LEU A 42 -2.78 4.36 5.42
C LEU A 42 -2.52 2.93 5.87
N ALA A 43 -3.01 1.94 5.13
CA ALA A 43 -2.68 0.54 5.39
C ALA A 43 -1.18 0.30 5.19
N ALA A 44 -0.60 0.75 4.08
CA ALA A 44 0.84 0.71 3.84
C ALA A 44 1.65 1.40 4.96
N TYR A 45 1.22 2.60 5.38
CA TYR A 45 1.84 3.31 6.51
C TYR A 45 1.81 2.48 7.81
N ARG A 46 0.66 1.85 8.14
CA ARG A 46 0.52 1.00 9.33
C ARG A 46 1.47 -0.19 9.27
N GLN A 47 1.49 -0.92 8.15
CA GLN A 47 2.33 -2.11 7.99
C GLN A 47 3.82 -1.79 8.15
N ASN A 48 4.26 -0.68 7.54
CA ASN A 48 5.63 -0.20 7.70
C ASN A 48 5.93 0.21 9.15
N ARG A 49 5.04 0.99 9.78
CA ARG A 49 5.19 1.41 11.17
C ARG A 49 5.26 0.22 12.13
N ASP A 50 4.35 -0.73 11.99
CA ASP A 50 4.28 -1.91 12.86
C ASP A 50 5.52 -2.80 12.72
N THR A 51 6.09 -2.87 11.51
CA THR A 51 7.38 -3.50 11.26
C THR A 51 8.51 -2.74 11.96
N LEU A 52 8.56 -1.41 11.80
CA LEU A 52 9.60 -0.55 12.38
C LEU A 52 9.58 -0.48 13.93
N LEU A 53 8.43 -0.76 14.56
CA LEU A 53 8.31 -0.81 16.03
C LEU A 53 8.89 -2.09 16.63
N ARG A 54 9.17 -3.12 15.82
CA ARG A 54 9.79 -4.36 16.28
C ARG A 54 11.29 -4.18 16.44
N LYS A 55 11.87 -4.92 17.39
CA LYS A 55 13.32 -4.97 17.58
C LYS A 55 13.90 -6.10 16.72
N PHE A 56 14.77 -5.74 15.78
CA PHE A 56 15.50 -6.69 14.94
C PHE A 56 17.00 -6.68 15.25
N PRO A 57 17.74 -7.75 14.90
CA PRO A 57 19.20 -7.75 14.96
C PRO A 57 19.84 -6.62 14.12
N GLU A 58 20.98 -6.10 14.57
CA GLU A 58 21.71 -4.97 13.95
C GLU A 58 22.04 -5.20 12.46
N LYS A 59 22.19 -6.46 12.01
CA LYS A 59 22.39 -6.78 10.59
C LYS A 59 21.28 -6.23 9.68
N PHE A 60 20.09 -5.96 10.22
CA PHE A 60 18.95 -5.40 9.47
C PHE A 60 18.86 -3.87 9.52
N ASP A 61 19.77 -3.16 10.18
CA ASP A 61 19.67 -1.70 10.36
C ASP A 61 19.59 -0.93 9.03
N TYR A 62 20.33 -1.37 8.02
CA TYR A 62 20.28 -0.75 6.69
C TYR A 62 18.91 -0.94 6.02
N ALA A 63 18.32 -2.14 6.13
CA ALA A 63 16.97 -2.40 5.63
C ALA A 63 15.93 -1.55 6.37
N MET A 64 16.02 -1.46 7.70
CA MET A 64 15.12 -0.66 8.53
C MET A 64 15.24 0.83 8.25
N TYR A 65 16.45 1.31 7.93
CA TYR A 65 16.65 2.68 7.46
C TYR A 65 15.90 2.97 6.16
N LYS A 66 15.97 2.08 5.17
CA LYS A 66 15.21 2.22 3.90
C LYS A 66 13.71 2.17 4.13
N LEU A 67 13.25 1.26 4.98
CA LEU A 67 11.84 1.15 5.35
C LEU A 67 11.33 2.41 6.07
N ARG A 68 12.14 3.01 6.95
CA ARG A 68 11.83 4.29 7.58
C ARG A 68 11.70 5.42 6.57
N ASN A 69 12.57 5.46 5.56
CA ASN A 69 12.47 6.44 4.47
C ASN A 69 11.19 6.25 3.65
N ALA A 70 10.82 5.00 3.34
CA ALA A 70 9.56 4.71 2.68
C ALA A 70 8.36 5.18 3.52
N ASN A 71 8.32 4.83 4.80
CA ASN A 71 7.23 5.24 5.70
C ASN A 71 7.13 6.77 5.87
N GLY A 72 8.26 7.47 5.94
CA GLY A 72 8.30 8.93 5.92
C GLY A 72 7.81 9.52 4.59
N GLY A 73 8.11 8.84 3.47
CA GLY A 73 7.58 9.18 2.17
C GLY A 73 6.07 9.03 2.08
N ILE A 74 5.49 7.94 2.63
CA ILE A 74 4.04 7.75 2.73
C ILE A 74 3.40 8.89 3.52
N HIS A 75 4.00 9.28 4.66
CA HIS A 75 3.51 10.40 5.45
C HIS A 75 3.45 11.70 4.63
N MET A 76 4.46 11.98 3.79
CA MET A 76 4.44 13.14 2.91
C MET A 76 3.32 13.06 1.86
N VAL A 77 3.08 11.87 1.29
CA VAL A 77 2.00 11.66 0.32
C VAL A 77 0.63 11.85 0.96
N LEU A 78 0.43 11.42 2.20
CA LEU A 78 -0.83 11.62 2.94
C LEU A 78 -1.18 13.11 3.12
N SER A 79 -0.16 13.97 3.15
CA SER A 79 -0.34 15.43 3.28
C SER A 79 -0.51 16.15 1.93
N GLU A 80 -0.47 15.44 0.81
CA GLU A 80 -0.56 16.02 -0.52
C GLU A 80 -2.03 16.22 -0.93
N THR A 81 -2.36 17.42 -1.39
CA THR A 81 -3.70 17.78 -1.86
C THR A 81 -3.82 17.68 -3.38
N GLU A 82 -2.71 17.86 -4.09
CA GLU A 82 -2.68 17.97 -5.55
C GLU A 82 -2.34 16.63 -6.21
N LYS A 83 -3.21 16.17 -7.12
CA LYS A 83 -3.02 14.90 -7.84
C LYS A 83 -1.72 14.86 -8.64
N SER A 84 -1.31 15.99 -9.21
CA SER A 84 -0.20 16.10 -10.17
C SER A 84 1.15 15.62 -9.60
N GLY A 85 1.33 15.68 -8.27
CA GLY A 85 2.54 15.22 -7.59
C GLY A 85 2.48 13.78 -7.06
N LEU A 86 1.29 13.17 -6.97
CA LEU A 86 1.08 11.92 -6.25
C LEU A 86 1.86 10.76 -6.87
N LEU A 87 1.73 10.53 -8.18
CA LEU A 87 2.37 9.38 -8.84
C LEU A 87 3.89 9.41 -8.72
N TRP A 88 4.51 10.59 -8.90
CA TRP A 88 5.95 10.74 -8.75
C TRP A 88 6.39 10.41 -7.32
N ARG A 89 5.71 10.95 -6.30
CA ARG A 89 6.04 10.68 -4.90
C ARG A 89 5.83 9.21 -4.54
N LEU A 90 4.72 8.61 -4.96
CA LEU A 90 4.44 7.19 -4.74
C LEU A 90 5.50 6.29 -5.38
N ARG A 91 5.99 6.63 -6.58
CA ARG A 91 7.13 5.93 -7.20
C ARG A 91 8.37 5.97 -6.32
N LEU A 92 8.69 7.12 -5.71
CA LEU A 92 9.85 7.25 -4.79
C LEU A 92 9.67 6.42 -3.51
N VAL A 93 8.44 6.38 -2.97
CA VAL A 93 8.10 5.53 -1.83
C VAL A 93 8.29 4.06 -2.19
N LEU A 94 7.69 3.61 -3.30
CA LEU A 94 7.76 2.21 -3.75
C LEU A 94 9.20 1.78 -4.02
N ASN A 95 10.01 2.68 -4.60
CA ASN A 95 11.43 2.43 -4.81
C ASN A 95 12.18 2.28 -3.46
N SER A 96 11.79 3.04 -2.44
CA SER A 96 12.38 2.91 -1.10
C SER A 96 12.00 1.59 -0.43
N GLU A 97 10.75 1.13 -0.58
CA GLU A 97 10.34 -0.20 -0.09
C GLU A 97 11.05 -1.33 -0.84
N ASN A 98 11.16 -1.24 -2.17
CA ASN A 98 11.91 -2.22 -2.95
C ASN A 98 13.40 -2.27 -2.53
N ASN A 99 14.01 -1.12 -2.23
CA ASN A 99 15.37 -1.09 -1.69
C ASN A 99 15.48 -1.70 -0.28
N ALA A 100 14.45 -1.54 0.56
CA ALA A 100 14.38 -2.22 1.84
C ALA A 100 14.28 -3.75 1.64
N LEU A 101 13.41 -4.21 0.74
CA LEU A 101 13.25 -5.61 0.37
C LEU A 101 14.58 -6.24 -0.08
N VAL A 102 15.30 -5.59 -0.99
CA VAL A 102 16.61 -6.06 -1.49
C VAL A 102 17.63 -6.19 -0.36
N ALA A 103 17.65 -5.24 0.58
CA ALA A 103 18.53 -5.31 1.73
C ALA A 103 18.19 -6.51 2.63
N VAL A 104 16.90 -6.78 2.88
CA VAL A 104 16.47 -7.95 3.67
C VAL A 104 16.81 -9.25 2.95
N LEU A 105 16.59 -9.34 1.63
CA LEU A 105 16.95 -10.51 0.82
C LEU A 105 18.42 -10.89 0.97
N LYS A 106 19.30 -9.88 0.96
CA LYS A 106 20.74 -10.07 1.17
C LYS A 106 21.05 -10.64 2.55
N GLU A 107 20.48 -10.06 3.61
CA GLU A 107 20.76 -10.48 5.01
C GLU A 107 20.11 -11.82 5.39
N CYS A 108 19.06 -12.20 4.67
CA CYS A 108 18.32 -13.45 4.84
C CYS A 108 18.76 -14.56 3.88
N ASN A 109 19.74 -14.31 3.00
CA ASN A 109 20.15 -15.24 1.93
C ASN A 109 18.94 -15.77 1.12
N ASN A 110 17.97 -14.91 0.84
CA ASN A 110 16.68 -15.24 0.20
C ASN A 110 15.79 -16.26 0.97
N SER A 111 16.11 -16.60 2.22
CA SER A 111 15.33 -17.53 3.04
C SER A 111 14.27 -16.80 3.86
N VAL A 112 13.01 -17.23 3.72
CA VAL A 112 11.89 -16.78 4.56
C VAL A 112 11.71 -17.63 5.83
N ILE A 113 12.47 -18.71 5.99
CA ILE A 113 12.27 -19.71 7.05
C ILE A 113 12.68 -19.15 8.42
N GLU A 114 13.67 -18.26 8.47
CA GLU A 114 14.04 -17.58 9.71
C GLU A 114 12.88 -16.71 10.18
N SER A 115 12.46 -16.88 11.45
CA SER A 115 11.31 -16.16 12.03
C SER A 115 11.44 -14.63 11.93
N THR A 116 12.67 -14.14 11.98
CA THR A 116 12.97 -12.71 11.80
C THR A 116 12.77 -12.29 10.34
N CYS A 117 13.30 -13.05 9.39
CA CYS A 117 13.17 -12.77 7.96
C CYS A 117 11.72 -12.81 7.50
N SER A 118 10.96 -13.86 7.86
CA SER A 118 9.52 -13.95 7.57
C SER A 118 8.74 -12.76 8.09
N THR A 119 9.00 -12.34 9.33
CA THR A 119 8.35 -11.16 9.93
C THR A 119 8.62 -9.89 9.13
N ILE A 120 9.88 -9.64 8.77
CA ILE A 120 10.25 -8.44 8.00
C ILE A 120 9.65 -8.51 6.59
N PHE A 121 9.74 -9.65 5.92
CA PHE A 121 9.17 -9.83 4.59
C PHE A 121 7.67 -9.62 4.58
N GLN A 122 6.93 -10.21 5.52
CA GLN A 122 5.48 -10.03 5.60
C GLN A 122 5.10 -8.54 5.71
N GLY A 123 5.79 -7.79 6.57
CA GLY A 123 5.54 -6.36 6.74
C GLY A 123 5.80 -5.55 5.47
N ILE A 124 6.96 -5.78 4.82
CA ILE A 124 7.30 -5.10 3.56
C ILE A 124 6.34 -5.51 2.43
N PHE A 125 5.94 -6.78 2.37
CA PHE A 125 5.08 -7.30 1.31
C PHE A 125 3.71 -6.63 1.38
N SER A 126 3.07 -6.70 2.54
CA SER A 126 1.75 -6.10 2.73
C SER A 126 1.79 -4.59 2.50
N ALA A 127 2.82 -3.89 2.99
CA ALA A 127 2.96 -2.46 2.75
C ALA A 127 3.09 -2.10 1.27
N SER A 128 3.92 -2.85 0.54
CA SER A 128 4.15 -2.63 -0.89
C SER A 128 2.94 -3.02 -1.75
N GLU A 129 2.18 -4.07 -1.40
CA GLU A 129 0.93 -4.40 -2.07
C GLU A 129 -0.09 -3.27 -1.92
N ASP A 130 -0.32 -2.81 -0.69
CA ASP A 130 -1.19 -1.66 -0.39
C ASP A 130 -0.71 -0.40 -1.15
N LEU A 131 0.60 -0.17 -1.22
CA LEU A 131 1.14 0.98 -1.94
C LEU A 131 0.90 0.89 -3.46
N VAL A 132 0.98 -0.30 -4.05
CA VAL A 132 0.66 -0.51 -5.47
C VAL A 132 -0.84 -0.33 -5.73
N GLU A 133 -1.71 -0.80 -4.84
CA GLU A 133 -3.15 -0.53 -4.94
C GLU A 133 -3.43 0.98 -4.88
N ALA A 134 -2.80 1.71 -3.96
CA ALA A 134 -2.88 3.17 -3.91
C ALA A 134 -2.41 3.82 -5.24
N ILE A 135 -1.34 3.32 -5.84
CA ILE A 135 -0.85 3.79 -7.14
C ILE A 135 -1.89 3.55 -8.26
N ILE A 136 -2.54 2.39 -8.30
CA ILE A 136 -3.59 2.05 -9.28
C ILE A 136 -4.78 3.02 -9.19
N GLU A 137 -5.13 3.46 -7.98
CA GLU A 137 -6.24 4.40 -7.75
C GLU A 137 -5.97 5.80 -8.35
N VAL A 138 -4.70 6.25 -8.36
CA VAL A 138 -4.35 7.59 -8.87
C VAL A 138 -3.77 7.59 -10.28
N ALA A 139 -3.28 6.46 -10.78
CA ALA A 139 -2.81 6.29 -12.14
C ALA A 139 -3.95 6.44 -13.16
N GLU A 140 -3.60 6.80 -14.40
CA GLU A 140 -4.55 6.97 -15.50
C GLU A 140 -4.04 6.31 -16.79
N GLY A 141 -4.98 6.01 -17.70
CA GLY A 141 -4.69 5.47 -19.03
C GLY A 141 -3.83 4.21 -19.01
N GLU A 142 -2.91 4.12 -19.98
CA GLU A 142 -2.04 2.96 -20.18
C GLU A 142 -1.19 2.62 -18.95
N LYS A 143 -0.76 3.62 -18.17
CA LYS A 143 0.00 3.39 -16.93
C LYS A 143 -0.83 2.62 -15.91
N LYS A 144 -2.11 3.00 -15.72
CA LYS A 144 -3.02 2.29 -14.81
C LYS A 144 -3.23 0.85 -15.26
N ASP A 145 -3.53 0.65 -16.55
CA ASP A 145 -3.83 -0.67 -17.10
C ASP A 145 -2.62 -1.60 -16.97
N ARG A 146 -1.42 -1.09 -17.25
CA ARG A 146 -0.18 -1.85 -17.11
C ARG A 146 0.11 -2.26 -15.67
N ILE A 147 -0.02 -1.34 -14.72
CA ILE A 147 0.24 -1.63 -13.30
C ILE A 147 -0.79 -2.62 -12.75
N ASN A 148 -2.07 -2.43 -13.08
CA ASN A 148 -3.14 -3.34 -12.69
C ASN A 148 -2.91 -4.75 -13.26
N GLY A 149 -2.48 -4.86 -14.52
CA GLY A 149 -2.12 -6.15 -15.13
C GLY A 149 -0.96 -6.85 -14.42
N LEU A 150 0.09 -6.10 -14.03
CA LEU A 150 1.20 -6.63 -13.24
C LEU A 150 0.73 -7.12 -11.86
N PHE A 151 -0.12 -6.36 -11.18
CA PHE A 151 -0.66 -6.70 -9.87
C PHE A 151 -1.52 -7.98 -9.91
N GLN A 152 -2.42 -8.09 -10.88
CA GLN A 152 -3.25 -9.28 -11.08
C GLN A 152 -2.41 -10.53 -11.43
N ALA A 153 -1.35 -10.37 -12.22
CA ALA A 153 -0.45 -11.47 -12.53
C ALA A 153 0.31 -11.95 -11.28
N PHE A 154 0.77 -11.01 -10.44
CA PHE A 154 1.50 -11.30 -9.22
C PHE A 154 0.66 -12.00 -8.14
N GLY A 155 -0.64 -11.71 -8.03
CA GLY A 155 -1.53 -12.33 -7.02
C GLY A 155 -1.56 -13.86 -7.03
N ARG A 156 -1.05 -14.51 -8.09
CA ARG A 156 -0.89 -15.97 -8.19
C ARG A 156 0.42 -16.51 -7.61
N GLU A 157 1.34 -15.64 -7.19
CA GLU A 157 2.75 -15.96 -6.84
C GLU A 157 3.20 -15.39 -5.48
N GLN A 158 2.27 -14.99 -4.60
CA GLN A 158 2.54 -14.24 -3.35
C GLN A 158 3.55 -14.85 -2.37
N ASN A 159 3.82 -16.16 -2.45
CA ASN A 159 4.77 -16.85 -1.55
C ASN A 159 6.22 -16.86 -2.05
N ASN A 160 6.53 -16.19 -3.16
CA ASN A 160 7.87 -16.20 -3.75
C ASN A 160 8.51 -14.81 -3.70
N THR A 161 9.57 -14.67 -2.90
CA THR A 161 10.25 -13.39 -2.69
C THR A 161 10.95 -12.83 -3.92
N GLY A 162 11.50 -13.70 -4.78
CA GLY A 162 12.08 -13.29 -6.06
C GLY A 162 11.01 -12.75 -7.02
N LYS A 163 9.83 -13.37 -7.03
CA LYS A 163 8.69 -12.93 -7.84
C LYS A 163 8.10 -11.62 -7.34
N PHE A 164 8.06 -11.42 -6.03
CA PHE A 164 7.66 -10.14 -5.47
C PHE A 164 8.63 -9.01 -5.85
N GLN A 165 9.93 -9.24 -5.75
CA GLN A 165 10.93 -8.26 -6.18
C GLN A 165 10.82 -7.96 -7.69
N GLU A 166 10.62 -8.98 -8.52
CA GLU A 166 10.37 -8.84 -9.96
C GLU A 166 9.14 -7.95 -10.23
N PHE A 167 8.04 -8.22 -9.51
CA PHE A 167 6.81 -7.42 -9.57
C PHE A 167 7.06 -5.94 -9.23
N LEU A 168 7.71 -5.63 -8.10
CA LEU A 168 7.98 -4.24 -7.71
C LEU A 168 8.86 -3.52 -8.76
N ASN A 169 9.88 -4.19 -9.28
CA ASN A 169 10.74 -3.63 -10.33
C ASN A 169 9.96 -3.33 -11.61
N ASN A 170 9.06 -4.22 -12.02
CA ASN A 170 8.24 -4.02 -13.22
C ASN A 170 7.21 -2.89 -13.01
N THR A 171 6.64 -2.77 -11.81
CA THR A 171 5.74 -1.66 -11.45
C THR A 171 6.49 -0.32 -11.48
N LEU A 172 7.70 -0.25 -10.93
CA LEU A 172 8.54 0.95 -10.97
C LEU A 172 8.86 1.40 -12.41
N LYS A 173 9.13 0.45 -13.31
CA LYS A 173 9.34 0.72 -14.74
C LYS A 173 8.06 1.16 -15.46
N ALA A 174 6.90 0.68 -15.03
CA ALA A 174 5.62 1.10 -15.60
C ALA A 174 5.23 2.53 -15.19
N LEU A 175 5.83 3.06 -14.11
CA LEU A 175 5.60 4.42 -13.63
C LEU A 175 6.45 5.49 -14.32
N GLU A 176 7.54 5.10 -14.99
CA GLU A 176 8.35 5.97 -15.85
C GLU A 176 7.50 6.49 -17.03
#